data_AF-A0A9D2FY34-F1
#
_entry.id   AF-A0A9D2FY34-F1
#
_cell.length_a   1.000
_cell.length_b   1.000
_cell.length_c   1.000
_cell.angle_alpha   90.00
_cell.angle_beta   90.00
_cell.angle_gamma   90.00
#
_symmetry.space_group_name_H-M   'P 1'
#
loop_
_entity.id
_entity.type
_entity.pdbx_description
1 polymer ?
#
loop_
_entity_poly.entity_id
_entity_poly.type
_entity_poly.pdbx_seq_one_letter_code
_entity_poly.pdbx_strand_id
1 'polypeptide(L)' 'MFTPLILGLGGQELLVILLIFLLLFGGSKIPELMKGLGKGVRNFKDGMNEVQKDLDVDAPADNAKNKKEEQQKE' A
#
# COMPACT_ATOMS: atom_id res chain seq x y z
N MET A 1 -38.19 -5.36 4.85
CA MET A 1 -37.86 -5.29 6.30
C MET A 1 -36.34 -5.23 6.40
N PHE A 2 -35.84 -4.15 6.98
CA PHE A 2 -34.42 -3.82 7.09
C PHE A 2 -33.88 -4.51 8.35
N THR A 3 -33.09 -5.58 8.21
CA THR A 3 -32.53 -6.34 9.34
C THR A 3 -31.40 -5.54 10.01
N PRO A 4 -31.26 -5.60 11.35
CA PRO A 4 -30.40 -4.70 12.11
C PRO A 4 -28.92 -5.12 12.05
N LEU A 5 -28.15 -4.38 11.26
CA LEU A 5 -26.86 -3.68 11.49
C LEU A 5 -25.88 -4.09 12.63
N ILE A 6 -26.04 -5.18 13.39
CA ILE A 6 -25.27 -5.37 14.64
C ILE A 6 -24.30 -6.57 14.62
N LEU A 7 -24.42 -7.53 13.69
CA LEU A 7 -23.66 -8.79 13.76
C LEU A 7 -22.72 -9.09 12.58
N GLY A 8 -22.35 -8.09 11.81
CA GLY A 8 -21.27 -8.24 10.85
C GLY A 8 -21.13 -6.98 10.04
N LEU A 9 -19.94 -6.40 10.02
CA LEU A 9 -19.56 -5.49 8.94
C LEU A 9 -19.55 -6.32 7.64
N GLY A 10 -20.72 -6.57 7.08
CA GLY A 10 -20.89 -7.24 5.83
C GLY A 10 -20.39 -6.34 4.71
N GLY A 11 -20.04 -6.94 3.56
CA GLY A 11 -19.65 -6.18 2.38
C GLY A 11 -20.71 -5.15 1.96
N GLN A 12 -21.98 -5.36 2.33
CA GLN A 12 -23.07 -4.45 2.04
C GLN A 12 -22.99 -3.13 2.85
N GLU A 13 -22.72 -3.16 4.15
CA GLU A 13 -22.51 -1.92 4.93
C GLU A 13 -21.29 -1.14 4.43
N LEU A 14 -20.19 -1.84 4.13
CA LEU A 14 -18.98 -1.21 3.60
C LEU A 14 -19.26 -0.51 2.27
N LEU A 15 -20.09 -1.12 1.41
CA LEU A 15 -20.47 -0.56 0.11
C LEU A 15 -21.37 0.68 0.26
N VAL A 16 -22.30 0.68 1.22
CA VAL A 16 -23.14 1.85 1.53
C VAL A 16 -22.29 3.00 2.08
N ILE A 17 -21.38 2.72 3.02
CA ILE A 17 -20.46 3.72 3.56
C ILE A 17 -19.56 4.27 2.45
N LEU A 18 -18.99 3.40 1.60
CA LEU A 18 -18.16 3.79 0.48
C LEU A 18 -18.92 4.69 -0.49
N LEU A 19 -20.19 4.40 -0.77
CA LEU A 19 -21.03 5.22 -1.64
C LEU A 19 -21.25 6.63 -1.05
N ILE A 20 -21.57 6.74 0.24
CA ILE A 20 -21.72 8.03 0.94
C ILE A 20 -20.38 8.79 0.95
N PHE A 21 -19.28 8.11 1.25
CA PHE A 21 -17.93 8.69 1.21
C PHE A 21 -17.60 9.24 -0.19
N LEU A 22 -17.98 8.51 -1.24
CA LEU A 22 -17.78 8.92 -2.63
C LEU A 22 -18.64 10.13 -3.01
N LEU A 23 -19.84 10.29 -2.45
CA LEU A 23 -20.67 11.48 -2.65
C LEU A 23 -20.06 12.71 -1.96
N LEU A 24 -19.52 12.54 -0.74
CA LEU A 24 -18.96 13.65 0.03
C LEU A 24 -17.59 14.11 -0.50
N PHE A 25 -16.70 13.17 -0.81
CA PHE A 25 -15.34 13.47 -1.26
C PHE A 25 -15.19 13.45 -2.79
N GLY A 26 -16.12 12.83 -3.51
CA GLY A 26 -15.99 12.58 -4.94
C GLY A 26 -15.12 11.36 -5.26
N GLY A 27 -15.40 10.69 -6.38
CA GLY A 27 -14.66 9.50 -6.83
C GLY A 27 -13.17 9.74 -7.12
N SER A 28 -12.78 10.98 -7.39
CA SER A 28 -11.41 11.32 -7.78
C SER A 28 -10.47 11.60 -6.60
N LYS A 29 -11.00 12.06 -5.45
CA LYS A 29 -10.14 12.44 -4.30
C LYS A 29 -9.51 11.25 -3.60
N ILE A 30 -10.22 10.12 -3.48
CA ILE A 30 -9.68 8.93 -2.82
C ILE A 30 -8.46 8.36 -3.58
N PRO A 31 -8.52 8.12 -4.90
CA PRO A 31 -7.35 7.68 -5.67
C PRO A 31 -6.20 8.67 -5.68
N GLU A 32 -6.49 9.98 -5.68
CA GLU A 32 -5.47 11.04 -5.66
C GLU A 32 -4.71 11.05 -4.32
N LEU A 33 -5.44 10.95 -3.20
CA LEU A 33 -4.85 10.82 -1.86
C LEU A 33 -4.07 9.51 -1.71
N MET A 34 -4.59 8.38 -2.21
CA MET A 34 -3.88 7.09 -2.19
C MET A 34 -2.59 7.13 -3.00
N LYS A 35 -2.59 7.78 -4.17
CA LYS A 35 -1.38 7.97 -4.98
C LYS A 35 -0.35 8.85 -4.25
N GLY A 36 -0.80 9.92 -3.59
CA GLY A 36 0.08 10.78 -2.78
C GLY A 36 0.68 10.03 -1.60
N LEU A 37 -0.14 9.32 -0.83
CA LEU A 37 0.29 8.53 0.33
C LEU A 37 1.20 7.37 -0.07
N GLY A 38 0.89 6.67 -1.16
CA GLY A 38 1.72 5.57 -1.68
C GLY A 38 3.11 6.03 -2.14
N LYS A 39 3.20 7.20 -2.79
CA LYS A 39 4.48 7.83 -3.12
C LYS A 39 5.25 8.26 -1.87
N GLY A 40 4.57 8.84 -0.89
CA GLY A 40 5.17 9.23 0.38
C GLY A 40 5.76 8.04 1.14
N VAL A 41 5.00 6.95 1.29
CA VAL A 41 5.47 5.73 1.95
C VAL A 41 6.63 5.09 1.21
N ARG A 42 6.60 5.07 -0.13
CA ARG A 42 7.70 4.55 -0.95
C ARG A 42 8.98 5.36 -0.76
N ASN A 43 8.90 6.69 -0.91
CA ASN A 43 10.06 7.56 -0.74
C ASN A 43 10.61 7.53 0.69
N PHE A 44 9.74 7.40 1.69
CA PHE A 44 10.14 7.23 3.08
C PHE A 44 10.93 5.93 3.29
N LYS A 45 10.46 4.83 2.70
CA LYS A 45 11.15 3.54 2.78
C LYS A 45 12.47 3.54 2.03
N ASP A 46 12.51 4.15 0.84
CA ASP A 46 13.73 4.26 0.04
C ASP A 46 14.79 5.11 0.77
N GLY A 47 14.39 6.26 1.33
CA GLY A 47 15.29 7.09 2.13
C GLY A 47 15.77 6.42 3.43
N MET A 48 14.91 5.62 4.09
CA MET A 48 15.31 4.87 5.27
C MET A 48 16.32 3.75 4.96
N ASN A 49 16.20 3.11 3.79
CA ASN A 49 17.15 2.12 3.30
C ASN A 49 18.50 2.74 2.91
N GLU A 50 18.48 3.94 2.32
CA GLU A 50 19.70 4.68 1.99
C GLU A 50 20.45 5.11 3.26
N VAL A 51 19.74 5.63 4.26
CA VAL A 51 20.31 5.95 5.58
C VAL A 51 20.86 4.71 6.28
N GLN A 52 20.21 3.55 6.19
CA GLN A 52 20.73 2.28 6.71
C GLN A 52 21.95 1.76 5.96
N LYS A 53 22.17 2.18 4.71
CA LYS A 53 23.33 1.81 3.90
C LYS A 53 24.53 2.72 4.18
N ASP A 54 24.27 4.01 4.47
CA ASP A 54 25.30 4.99 4.79
C ASP A 54 25.80 4.87 6.24
N LEU A 55 24.94 4.40 7.14
CA LEU A 55 25.33 3.93 8.46
C LEU A 55 25.78 2.49 8.28
N ASP A 56 27.09 2.23 8.35
CA ASP A 56 27.74 0.91 8.16
C ASP A 56 27.34 -0.11 9.26
N VAL A 57 26.04 -0.38 9.40
CA VAL A 57 25.46 -1.42 10.24
C VAL A 57 25.16 -2.58 9.32
N ASP A 58 26.15 -3.47 9.19
CA ASP A 58 25.99 -4.79 8.58
C ASP A 58 24.74 -5.50 9.16
N ALA A 59 23.64 -5.44 8.42
CA ALA A 59 22.48 -6.31 8.60
C ALA A 59 21.97 -6.72 7.21
N PRO A 60 22.05 -8.02 6.86
CA PRO A 60 21.67 -8.47 5.53
C PRO A 60 20.15 -8.54 5.47
N ALA A 61 19.53 -7.54 4.85
CA ALA A 61 18.12 -7.61 4.48
C ALA A 61 17.96 -7.38 2.98
N ASP A 62 17.90 -8.52 2.29
CA ASP A 62 17.06 -8.71 1.10
C ASP A 62 17.65 -8.30 -0.26
N ASN A 63 18.74 -8.97 -0.63
CA ASN A 63 19.02 -9.27 -2.04
C ASN A 63 18.12 -10.43 -2.51
N ALA A 64 16.83 -10.16 -2.69
CA ALA A 64 15.92 -11.05 -3.40
C ALA A 64 15.27 -10.34 -4.58
N LYS A 65 16.07 -9.92 -5.57
CA LYS A 65 15.56 -9.69 -6.93
C LYS A 65 16.57 -9.50 -8.07
N ASN A 66 17.81 -9.99 -7.96
CA ASN A 66 18.68 -10.03 -9.15
C ASN A 66 19.55 -11.29 -9.24
N LYS A 67 18.89 -12.45 -9.39
CA LYS A 67 19.58 -13.71 -9.72
C LYS A 67 18.73 -14.59 -10.63
N LYS A 68 18.43 -14.13 -11.86
CA LYS A 68 17.77 -14.99 -12.86
C LYS A 68 18.22 -14.86 -14.32
N GLU A 69 19.31 -14.16 -14.65
CA GLU A 69 19.69 -13.99 -16.07
C GLU A 69 21.08 -14.49 -16.52
N GLU A 70 21.92 -15.08 -15.66
CA GLU A 70 23.30 -15.48 -16.09
C GLU A 70 23.65 -16.97 -15.95
N GLN A 71 22.69 -17.89 -15.90
CA GLN A 71 22.97 -19.33 -15.97
C GLN A 71 22.09 -20.03 -16.99
N GLN A 72 22.20 -19.61 -18.25
CA GLN A 72 21.74 -20.42 -19.38
C GLN A 72 22.59 -20.12 -20.63
N LYS A 73 23.92 -20.12 -20.47
CA LYS A 73 24.85 -20.19 -21.59
C LYS A 73 26.21 -20.72 -21.12
N GLU A 74 26.23 -21.98 -20.68
CA GLU A 74 27.38 -22.89 -20.85
C GLU A 74 26.85 -24.30 -21.13
#